data_AF-A0A1Y4KNA5-F1
#
_entry.id   AF-A0A1Y4KNA5-F1
#
_cell.length_a   1.000
_cell.length_b   1.000
_cell.length_c   1.000
_cell.angle_alpha   90.00
_cell.angle_beta   90.00
_cell.angle_gamma   90.00
#
_symmetry.space_group_name_H-M   'P 1'
#
loop_
_entity.id
_entity.type
_entity.pdbx_description
1 polymer ?
#
loop_
_entity_poly.entity_id
_entity_poly.type
_entity_poly.pdbx_seq_one_letter_code
_entity_poly.pdbx_strand_id
1 'polypeptide(L)'
;MAIPKRSYWLREVVTEAGTSYHISFRDGQGKIQKLCVSYDFYMAFRRLELDERKLEGWDYRHREFSEIMEETLNWRAVRQPKSIEEIILEEERAELLQRIISNLPEMQRRRFLLHYEYEMTYKEIGRIEHCSQQSVGRAVTAAREKIKAEMKKYLNP
;
A
#
# COMPACT_ATOMS: atom_id res chain seq x y z
N MET A 1 28.01 -4.30 13.49
CA MET A 1 29.01 -5.35 13.80
C MET A 1 28.27 -6.59 14.28
N ALA A 2 28.31 -7.68 13.53
CA ALA A 2 27.72 -8.95 13.98
C ALA A 2 28.64 -9.55 15.04
N ILE A 3 28.21 -9.49 16.31
CA ILE A 3 28.86 -10.24 17.39
C ILE A 3 28.78 -11.73 16.98
N PRO A 4 29.88 -12.49 16.98
CA PRO A 4 29.81 -13.92 16.70
C PRO A 4 28.82 -14.56 17.70
N LYS A 5 27.76 -15.19 17.19
CA LYS A 5 26.64 -15.74 17.98
C LYS A 5 27.06 -16.75 19.06
N ARG A 6 28.29 -17.30 18.97
CA ARG A 6 28.82 -18.23 19.98
C ARG A 6 30.21 -17.78 20.40
N SER A 7 30.34 -17.45 21.68
CA SER A 7 31.62 -17.06 22.30
C SER A 7 32.38 -18.25 22.90
N TYR A 8 31.75 -19.42 22.93
CA TYR A 8 32.30 -20.66 23.52
C TYR A 8 31.89 -21.92 22.75
N TRP A 9 32.57 -23.02 23.04
CA TRP A 9 32.36 -24.35 22.48
C TRP A 9 32.37 -25.39 23.60
N LEU A 10 31.39 -26.29 23.58
CA LEU A 10 31.24 -27.37 24.55
C LEU A 10 31.72 -28.69 23.95
N ARG A 11 32.52 -29.46 24.69
CA ARG A 11 33.00 -30.78 24.27
C ARG A 11 32.91 -31.78 25.42
N GLU A 12 32.32 -32.94 25.12
CA GLU A 12 32.32 -34.11 25.98
C GLU A 12 33.38 -35.09 25.48
N VAL A 13 34.20 -35.61 26.38
CA VAL A 13 35.25 -36.59 26.06
C VAL A 13 35.04 -37.79 26.96
N VAL A 14 34.59 -38.89 26.37
CA VAL A 14 34.42 -40.18 27.03
C VAL A 14 35.73 -40.94 26.94
N THR A 15 36.28 -41.33 28.08
CA THR A 15 37.50 -42.14 28.19
C THR A 15 37.20 -43.41 28.99
N GLU A 16 38.10 -44.40 28.94
CA GLU A 16 37.99 -45.64 29.73
C GLU A 16 37.92 -45.40 31.24
N ALA A 17 38.41 -44.25 31.72
CA ALA A 17 38.36 -43.80 33.11
C ALA A 17 37.13 -42.96 33.48
N GLY A 18 36.22 -42.69 32.53
CA GLY A 18 35.01 -41.88 32.73
C GLY A 18 34.88 -40.72 31.74
N THR A 19 33.81 -39.93 31.92
CA THR A 19 33.48 -38.79 31.07
C THR A 19 34.04 -37.49 31.63
N SER A 20 34.73 -36.72 30.78
CA SER A 20 35.21 -35.37 31.11
C SER A 20 34.53 -34.30 30.24
N TYR A 21 34.23 -33.16 30.86
CA TYR A 21 33.49 -32.07 30.25
C TYR A 21 34.39 -30.85 30.06
N HIS A 22 34.40 -30.30 28.84
CA HIS A 22 35.31 -29.21 28.46
C HIS A 22 34.53 -28.04 27.87
N ILE A 23 34.93 -26.83 28.27
CA ILE A 23 34.46 -25.57 27.70
C ILE A 23 35.65 -24.86 27.10
N SER A 24 35.56 -24.48 25.82
CA SER A 24 36.56 -23.69 25.13
C SER A 24 35.99 -22.33 24.78
N PHE A 25 36.74 -21.24 24.92
CA PHE A 25 36.29 -19.91 24.54
C PHE A 25 37.47 -19.05 24.11
N ARG A 26 37.17 -17.94 23.42
CA ARG A 26 38.17 -16.95 23.04
C ARG A 26 38.30 -15.92 24.15
N ASP A 27 39.50 -15.70 24.67
CA ASP A 27 39.76 -14.65 25.67
C ASP A 27 39.79 -13.25 25.04
N GLY A 28 39.91 -12.21 25.87
CA GLY A 28 39.97 -10.81 25.42
C GLY A 28 41.17 -10.49 24.53
N GLN A 29 42.17 -11.37 24.44
CA GLN A 29 43.34 -11.25 23.56
C GLN A 29 43.20 -12.10 22.28
N GLY A 30 42.07 -12.78 22.09
CA GLY A 30 41.81 -13.59 20.90
C GLY A 30 42.34 -15.03 20.97
N LYS A 31 42.96 -15.44 22.08
CA LYS A 31 43.50 -16.78 22.26
C LYS A 31 42.41 -17.74 22.74
N ILE A 32 42.47 -18.99 22.25
CA ILE A 32 41.53 -20.03 22.66
C ILE A 32 42.02 -20.64 23.97
N GLN A 33 41.20 -20.53 25.00
CA GLN A 33 41.40 -21.21 26.27
C GLN A 33 40.50 -22.44 26.35
N LYS A 34 40.97 -23.51 27.00
CA LYS A 34 40.24 -24.77 27.21
C LYS A 34 40.22 -25.08 28.70
N LEU A 35 39.03 -25.24 29.26
CA LEU A 35 38.81 -25.54 30.67
C LEU A 35 38.12 -26.90 30.80
N CYS A 36 38.66 -27.76 31.65
CA CYS A 36 37.95 -28.92 32.15
C CYS A 36 37.06 -28.46 33.31
N VAL A 37 35.78 -28.75 33.25
CA VAL A 37 34.77 -28.25 34.19
C VAL A 37 33.96 -29.40 34.80
N SER A 38 33.29 -29.13 35.92
CA SER A 38 32.35 -30.09 36.49
C SER A 38 31.14 -30.31 35.57
N TYR A 39 30.47 -31.45 35.76
CA TYR A 39 29.24 -31.79 35.05
C TYR A 39 28.15 -30.72 35.21
N ASP A 40 27.93 -30.22 36.44
CA ASP A 40 26.91 -29.23 36.72
C ASP A 40 27.14 -27.92 35.96
N PHE A 41 28.41 -27.50 35.90
CA PHE A 41 28.80 -26.29 35.17
C PHE A 41 28.63 -26.49 33.65
N TYR A 42 29.04 -27.65 33.12
CA TYR A 42 28.81 -28.01 31.72
C TYR A 42 27.31 -28.02 31.38
N MET A 43 26.48 -28.61 32.22
CA MET A 43 25.04 -28.68 32.01
C MET A 43 24.35 -27.32 32.10
N ALA A 44 24.86 -26.39 32.92
CA ALA A 44 24.37 -25.01 32.92
C ALA A 44 24.55 -24.33 31.55
N PHE A 45 25.71 -24.48 30.92
CA PHE A 45 25.95 -23.96 29.57
C PHE A 45 25.09 -24.68 28.51
N ARG A 46 24.88 -25.99 28.62
CA ARG A 46 23.98 -26.73 27.73
C ARG A 46 22.54 -26.25 27.82
N ARG A 47 22.05 -25.89 29.02
CA ARG A 47 20.71 -25.31 29.20
C ARG A 47 20.61 -23.93 28.58
N LEU A 48 21.64 -23.09 28.76
CA LEU A 48 21.72 -21.77 28.15
C LEU A 48 21.61 -21.84 26.61
N GLU A 49 22.34 -22.75 25.96
CA GLU A 49 22.24 -22.96 24.50
C GLU A 49 20.83 -23.33 24.03
N LEU A 50 20.08 -24.08 24.85
CA LEU A 50 18.70 -24.46 24.53
C LEU A 50 17.74 -23.27 24.65
N ASP A 51 17.91 -22.44 25.68
CA ASP A 51 17.06 -21.27 25.88
C ASP A 51 17.33 -20.17 24.84
N GLU A 52 18.59 -19.96 24.44
CA GLU A 52 18.93 -19.08 23.31
C GLU A 52 18.26 -19.55 22.02
N ARG A 53 18.27 -20.86 21.71
CA ARG A 53 17.55 -21.39 20.53
C ARG A 53 16.05 -21.18 20.60
N LYS A 54 15.44 -21.29 21.80
CA LYS A 54 14.01 -21.01 21.97
C LYS A 54 13.70 -19.55 21.68
N LEU A 55 14.53 -18.63 22.18
CA LEU A 55 14.40 -17.20 21.91
C LEU A 55 14.57 -16.91 20.42
N GLU A 56 15.60 -17.46 19.77
CA GLU A 56 15.79 -17.30 18.32
C GLU A 56 14.61 -17.87 17.51
N GLY A 57 14.07 -19.02 17.91
CA GLY A 57 12.91 -19.61 17.27
C GLY A 57 11.61 -18.87 17.58
N TRP A 58 11.51 -18.21 18.73
CA TRP A 58 10.41 -17.31 19.05
C TRP A 58 10.51 -16.04 18.21
N ASP A 59 11.68 -15.40 18.17
CA ASP A 59 11.96 -14.25 17.32
C ASP A 59 11.71 -14.59 15.85
N TYR A 60 12.17 -15.72 15.32
CA TYR A 60 11.90 -16.07 13.93
C TYR A 60 10.40 -16.23 13.63
N ARG A 61 9.62 -16.77 14.57
CA ARG A 61 8.18 -16.99 14.41
C ARG A 61 7.33 -15.73 14.63
N HIS A 62 7.83 -14.79 15.42
CA HIS A 62 7.11 -13.57 15.83
C HIS A 62 7.77 -12.28 15.30
N ARG A 63 8.86 -12.41 14.55
CA ARG A 63 9.39 -11.34 13.73
C ARG A 63 8.34 -11.12 12.66
N GLU A 64 7.61 -10.03 12.83
CA GLU A 64 6.74 -9.48 11.81
C GLU A 64 7.55 -9.35 10.51
N PHE A 65 7.34 -10.28 9.57
CA PHE A 65 7.78 -10.14 8.17
C PHE A 65 6.88 -9.13 7.45
N SER A 66 6.58 -8.03 8.13
CA SER A 66 5.76 -6.96 7.59
C SER A 66 6.65 -6.07 6.73
N GLU A 67 7.19 -6.64 5.66
CA GLU A 67 7.64 -5.86 4.50
C GLU A 67 6.39 -5.36 3.78
N ILE A 68 5.64 -4.50 4.47
CA ILE A 68 4.58 -3.70 3.87
C ILE A 68 5.31 -2.63 3.05
N MET A 69 5.65 -2.98 1.82
CA MET A 69 6.07 -2.01 0.81
C MET A 69 4.82 -1.40 0.18
N GLU A 70 4.95 -0.19 -0.35
CA GLU A 70 3.85 0.53 -1.01
C GLU A 70 3.21 -0.31 -2.14
N GLU A 71 4.03 -1.10 -2.83
CA GLU A 71 3.62 -2.09 -3.83
C GLU A 71 2.76 -3.22 -3.23
N THR A 72 3.09 -3.69 -2.01
CA THR A 72 2.33 -4.73 -1.32
C THR A 72 1.02 -4.22 -0.71
N LEU A 73 0.92 -2.91 -0.46
CA LEU A 73 -0.33 -2.23 -0.10
C LEU A 73 -1.27 -2.08 -1.29
N ASN A 74 -0.75 -1.67 -2.46
CA ASN A 74 -1.58 -1.44 -3.65
C ASN A 74 -2.27 -2.72 -4.15
N TRP A 75 -1.65 -3.91 -4.08
CA TRP A 75 -2.33 -5.15 -4.48
C TRP A 75 -3.42 -5.58 -3.49
N ARG A 76 -3.24 -5.28 -2.20
CA ARG A 76 -4.21 -5.60 -1.13
C ARG A 76 -5.31 -4.56 -1.03
N ALA A 77 -5.14 -3.40 -1.65
CA ALA A 77 -6.12 -2.34 -1.63
C ALA A 77 -7.39 -2.82 -2.34
N VAL A 78 -8.53 -2.74 -1.65
CA VAL A 78 -9.87 -3.03 -2.19
C VAL A 78 -10.18 -2.17 -3.43
N ARG A 79 -9.49 -1.03 -3.56
CA ARG A 79 -9.46 -0.20 -4.76
C ARG A 79 -8.01 0.15 -5.04
N GLN A 80 -7.48 -0.29 -6.18
CA GLN A 80 -6.16 0.13 -6.63
C GLN A 80 -6.18 1.65 -6.88
N PRO A 81 -5.11 2.38 -6.54
CA PRO A 81 -4.99 3.77 -6.95
C PRO A 81 -5.02 3.84 -8.48
N LYS A 82 -5.67 4.87 -9.03
CA LYS A 82 -5.72 5.10 -10.47
C LYS A 82 -4.31 5.22 -11.03
N SER A 83 -4.08 4.64 -12.21
CA SER A 83 -2.81 4.84 -12.91
C SER A 83 -2.61 6.31 -13.24
N ILE A 84 -1.36 6.76 -13.36
CA ILE A 84 -1.02 8.11 -13.83
C ILE A 84 -1.69 8.36 -15.20
N GLU A 85 -1.70 7.35 -16.07
CA GLU A 85 -2.34 7.40 -17.38
C GLU A 85 -3.86 7.62 -17.28
N GLU A 86 -4.52 6.96 -16.32
CA GLU A 86 -5.96 7.13 -16.08
C GLU A 86 -6.28 8.53 -15.56
N ILE A 87 -5.45 9.06 -14.66
CA ILE A 87 -5.60 10.42 -14.13
C ILE A 87 -5.46 11.45 -15.25
N ILE A 88 -4.43 11.32 -16.09
CA ILE A 88 -4.21 12.22 -17.23
C ILE A 88 -5.41 12.16 -18.18
N LEU A 89 -5.88 10.95 -18.51
CA LEU A 89 -7.00 10.76 -19.41
C LEU A 89 -8.31 11.33 -18.85
N GLU A 90 -8.53 11.25 -17.53
CA GLU A 90 -9.69 11.87 -16.87
C GLU A 90 -9.63 13.40 -16.94
N GLU A 91 -8.45 13.99 -16.69
CA GLU A 91 -8.25 15.44 -16.74
C GLU A 91 -8.46 15.97 -18.16
N GLU A 92 -7.88 15.31 -19.17
CA GLU A 92 -8.08 15.68 -20.59
C GLU A 92 -9.56 15.63 -21.00
N ARG A 93 -10.30 14.60 -20.55
CA ARG A 93 -11.74 14.48 -20.80
C ARG A 93 -12.53 15.58 -20.10
N ALA A 94 -12.15 15.95 -18.88
CA ALA A 94 -12.78 17.03 -18.12
C ALA A 94 -12.57 18.38 -18.81
N GLU A 95 -11.34 18.68 -19.23
CA GLU A 95 -11.02 19.89 -20.00
C GLU A 95 -11.80 19.95 -21.30
N LEU A 96 -11.86 18.85 -22.05
CA LEU A 96 -12.61 18.77 -23.30
C LEU A 96 -14.09 19.07 -23.07
N LEU A 97 -14.69 18.46 -22.05
CA LEU A 97 -16.09 18.69 -21.69
C LEU A 97 -16.33 20.16 -21.34
N GLN A 98 -15.44 20.78 -20.56
CA GLN A 98 -15.54 22.19 -20.19
C GLN A 98 -15.45 23.11 -21.41
N ARG A 99 -14.56 22.80 -22.37
CA ARG A 99 -14.45 23.54 -23.64
C ARG A 99 -15.74 23.43 -24.46
N ILE A 100 -16.31 22.23 -24.57
CA ILE A 100 -17.58 22.01 -25.30
C ILE A 100 -18.72 22.79 -24.64
N ILE A 101 -18.84 22.74 -23.31
CA ILE A 101 -19.87 23.49 -22.57
C ILE A 101 -19.71 25.00 -22.78
N SER A 102 -18.46 25.48 -22.80
CA SER A 102 -18.16 26.90 -23.03
C SER A 102 -18.54 27.37 -24.43
N ASN A 103 -18.47 26.49 -25.43
CA ASN A 103 -18.86 26.75 -26.82
C ASN A 103 -20.37 26.67 -27.09
N LEU A 104 -21.18 26.22 -26.11
CA LEU A 104 -22.63 26.21 -26.27
C LEU A 104 -23.19 27.64 -26.32
N PRO A 105 -24.31 27.87 -27.05
CA PRO A 105 -25.05 29.12 -26.97
C PRO A 105 -25.39 29.46 -25.52
N GLU A 106 -25.28 30.73 -25.15
CA GLU A 106 -25.37 31.18 -23.75
C GLU A 106 -26.63 30.66 -23.04
N MET A 107 -27.78 30.71 -23.71
CA MET A 107 -29.05 30.22 -23.18
C MET A 107 -29.06 28.69 -22.98
N GLN A 108 -28.45 27.93 -23.90
CA GLN A 108 -28.33 26.47 -23.78
C GLN A 108 -27.39 26.11 -22.62
N ARG A 109 -26.23 26.78 -22.53
CA ARG A 109 -25.25 26.60 -21.47
C ARG A 109 -25.85 26.89 -20.09
N ARG A 110 -26.50 28.05 -19.94
CA ARG A 110 -27.10 28.47 -18.67
C ARG A 110 -28.14 27.48 -18.18
N ARG A 111 -29.09 27.09 -19.03
CA ARG A 111 -30.12 26.10 -18.68
C ARG A 111 -29.55 24.71 -18.38
N PHE A 112 -28.50 24.32 -19.11
CA PHE A 112 -27.79 23.06 -18.88
C PHE A 112 -27.13 23.04 -17.49
N LEU A 113 -26.38 24.09 -17.14
CA LEU A 113 -25.74 24.22 -15.83
C LEU A 113 -26.77 24.27 -14.69
N LEU A 114 -27.83 25.08 -14.83
CA LEU A 114 -28.90 25.13 -13.83
C LEU A 114 -29.55 23.76 -13.57
N HIS A 115 -29.67 22.92 -14.61
CA HIS A 115 -30.25 21.60 -14.44
C HIS A 115 -29.28 20.57 -13.86
N TYR A 116 -28.03 20.52 -14.35
CA TYR A 116 -27.08 19.47 -13.98
C TYR A 116 -26.17 19.81 -12.80
N GLU A 117 -25.82 21.08 -12.61
CA GLU A 117 -24.94 21.53 -11.52
C GLU A 117 -25.74 21.99 -10.30
N TYR A 118 -26.88 22.65 -10.52
CA TYR A 118 -27.75 23.17 -9.45
C TYR A 118 -29.00 22.32 -9.21
N GLU A 119 -29.12 21.17 -9.88
CA GLU A 119 -30.24 20.21 -9.75
C GLU A 119 -31.65 20.82 -9.91
N MET A 120 -31.76 21.96 -10.59
CA MET A 120 -33.04 22.66 -10.73
C MET A 120 -33.97 21.93 -11.70
N THR A 121 -35.26 21.93 -11.36
CA THR A 121 -36.29 21.40 -12.25
C THR A 121 -36.55 22.35 -13.42
N TYR A 122 -36.99 21.81 -14.55
CA TYR A 122 -37.34 22.64 -15.72
C TYR A 122 -38.43 23.69 -15.42
N LYS A 123 -39.29 23.42 -14.42
CA LYS A 123 -40.33 24.36 -13.99
C LYS A 123 -39.74 25.54 -13.22
N GLU A 124 -38.75 25.31 -12.37
CA GLU A 124 -38.05 26.36 -11.61
C GLU A 124 -37.22 27.24 -12.52
N ILE A 125 -36.47 26.63 -13.45
CA ILE A 125 -35.71 27.37 -14.46
C ILE A 125 -36.65 28.23 -15.33
N GLY A 126 -37.79 27.67 -15.74
CA GLY A 126 -38.80 28.40 -16.50
C GLY A 126 -39.37 29.60 -15.74
N ARG A 127 -39.55 29.47 -14.42
CA ARG A 127 -39.97 30.59 -13.56
C ARG A 127 -38.92 31.70 -13.48
N ILE A 128 -37.65 31.34 -13.34
CA ILE A 128 -36.52 32.29 -13.24
C ILE A 128 -36.33 33.05 -14.56
N GLU A 129 -36.42 32.35 -15.69
CA GLU A 129 -36.21 32.93 -17.02
C GLU A 129 -37.49 33.42 -17.70
N HIS A 130 -38.61 33.45 -16.97
CA HIS A 130 -39.93 33.83 -17.49
C HIS A 130 -40.32 33.12 -18.80
N CYS A 131 -40.02 31.82 -18.90
CA CYS A 131 -40.26 31.01 -20.08
C CYS A 131 -41.00 29.70 -19.77
N SER A 132 -41.55 29.07 -20.80
CA SER A 132 -42.25 27.79 -20.62
C SER A 132 -41.28 26.66 -20.29
N GLN A 133 -41.73 25.74 -19.43
CA GLN A 133 -40.98 24.52 -19.08
C GLN A 133 -40.52 23.74 -20.33
N GLN A 134 -41.35 23.73 -21.39
CA GLN A 134 -41.03 23.08 -22.67
C GLN A 134 -39.86 23.75 -23.39
N SER A 135 -39.77 25.09 -23.36
CA SER A 135 -38.63 25.84 -23.93
C SER A 135 -37.33 25.46 -23.22
N VAL A 136 -37.37 25.37 -21.89
CA VAL A 136 -36.21 24.93 -21.09
C VAL A 136 -35.80 23.51 -21.48
N GLY A 137 -36.74 22.56 -21.49
CA GLY A 137 -36.46 21.16 -21.82
C GLY A 137 -35.89 20.98 -23.23
N ARG A 138 -36.38 21.74 -24.23
CA ARG A 138 -35.82 21.74 -25.59
C ARG A 138 -34.39 22.25 -25.62
N ALA A 139 -34.09 23.32 -24.89
CA ALA A 139 -32.74 23.89 -24.82
C ALA A 139 -31.74 22.95 -24.14
N VAL A 140 -32.12 22.32 -23.03
CA VAL A 140 -31.28 21.35 -22.31
C VAL A 140 -31.03 20.10 -23.16
N THR A 141 -32.08 19.57 -23.82
CA THR A 141 -31.93 18.43 -24.74
C THR A 141 -30.99 18.77 -25.90
N ALA A 142 -31.14 19.95 -26.51
CA ALA A 142 -30.26 20.39 -27.58
C ALA A 142 -28.80 20.56 -27.12
N ALA A 143 -28.58 21.10 -25.92
CA ALA A 143 -27.26 21.19 -25.31
C ALA A 143 -26.63 19.79 -25.14
N ARG A 144 -27.42 18.84 -24.61
CA ARG A 144 -26.97 17.46 -24.38
C ARG A 144 -26.57 16.76 -25.67
N GLU A 145 -27.38 16.88 -26.73
CA GLU A 145 -27.09 16.25 -28.01
C GLU A 145 -25.85 16.86 -28.69
N LYS A 146 -25.62 18.18 -28.57
CA LYS A 146 -24.37 18.81 -29.02
C LYS A 146 -23.15 18.30 -28.26
N ILE A 147 -23.24 18.22 -26.93
CA ILE A 147 -22.15 17.69 -26.11
C ILE A 147 -21.83 16.25 -26.51
N LYS A 148 -22.85 15.41 -26.67
CA LYS A 148 -22.67 14.02 -27.11
C LYS A 148 -22.04 13.91 -28.49
N ALA A 149 -22.46 14.75 -29.43
CA ALA A 149 -21.92 14.73 -30.79
C ALA A 149 -20.42 15.06 -30.81
N GLU A 150 -20.00 16.08 -30.06
CA GLU A 150 -18.58 16.44 -29.95
C GLU A 150 -17.77 15.39 -29.19
N MET A 151 -18.30 14.84 -28.09
CA MET A 151 -17.63 13.76 -27.35
C MET A 151 -17.48 12.48 -28.20
N LYS A 152 -18.45 12.19 -29.08
CA LYS A 152 -18.37 11.05 -30.00
C LYS A 152 -17.25 11.20 -31.02
N LYS A 153 -16.99 12.42 -31.51
CA LYS A 153 -15.86 12.69 -32.42
C LYS A 153 -14.52 12.44 -31.72
N TYR A 154 -14.42 12.78 -30.44
CA TYR A 154 -13.20 12.52 -29.66
C TYR A 154 -12.97 11.02 -29.39
N LEU A 155 -14.04 10.26 -29.14
CA LEU A 155 -13.95 8.81 -28.89
C LEU A 155 -13.68 7.98 -30.16
N ASN A 156 -14.10 8.45 -31.32
CA ASN A 156 -13.88 7.83 -32.62
C ASN A 156 -13.16 8.82 -33.56
N PRO A 157 -11.83 9.02 -33.40
CA PRO A 157 -11.05 9.92 -34.26
C PRO A 157 -11.01 9.47 -35.72
#